data_AF-A0AAU1I9C1-F1
#
_entry.id   AF-A0AAU1I9C1-F1
#
_cell.length_a   1.000
_cell.length_b   1.000
_cell.length_c   1.000
_cell.angle_alpha   90.00
_cell.angle_beta   90.00
_cell.angle_gamma   90.00
#
_symmetry.space_group_name_H-M   'P 1'
#
loop_
_entity.id
_entity.type
_entity.pdbx_description
1 polymer ?
#
loop_
_entity_poly.entity_id
_entity_poly.type
_entity_poly.pdbx_seq_one_letter_code
_entity_poly.pdbx_strand_id
1 'polypeptide(L)' 'MYLRKTRRRNKDASVVRYVQLANNRRMDGQTQAEVLVNLGRQDRLDLDALRRLVASIEPLPR' A
#
# COMPACT_ATOMS: atom_id res chain seq x y z
N MET A 1 8.19 -5.05 -0.29
CA MET A 1 7.04 -4.35 -0.87
C MET A 1 5.78 -4.72 -0.11
N TYR A 2 4.91 -3.78 0.23
CA TYR A 2 3.68 -4.06 0.97
C TYR A 2 2.53 -3.18 0.48
N LEU A 3 1.29 -3.60 0.78
CA LEU A 3 0.11 -2.78 0.54
C LEU A 3 -0.08 -1.79 1.68
N ARG A 4 0.11 -0.50 1.40
CA ARG A 4 -0.16 0.60 2.32
C ARG A 4 -1.59 1.09 2.12
N LYS A 5 -2.36 1.17 3.20
CA LYS A 5 -3.71 1.74 3.19
C LYS A 5 -3.68 3.15 3.75
N THR A 6 -4.25 4.09 3.01
CA THR A 6 -4.46 5.47 3.48
C THR A 6 -5.95 5.77 3.50
N ARG A 7 -6.35 6.78 4.28
CA ARG A 7 -7.74 7.24 4.36
C ARG A 7 -7.80 8.73 4.07
N ARG A 8 -8.83 9.13 3.31
CA ARG A 8 -9.21 10.52 3.13
C ARG A 8 -10.60 10.71 3.72
N ARG A 9 -10.75 11.72 4.57
CA ARG A 9 -12.06 12.19 5.03
C ARG A 9 -12.53 13.31 4.09
N ASN A 10 -13.75 13.20 3.60
CA ASN A 10 -14.40 14.19 2.74
C ASN A 10 -15.13 15.25 3.58
N LYS A 11 -15.56 16.33 2.93
CA LYS A 11 -16.30 17.43 3.58
C LYS A 11 -17.65 16.99 4.16
N ASP A 12 -18.29 15.99 3.53
CA ASP A 12 -19.53 15.35 3.98
C ASP A 12 -19.32 14.31 5.09
N ALA A 13 -18.14 14.30 5.72
CA ALA A 13 -17.69 13.33 6.73
C ALA A 13 -17.51 11.88 6.24
N SER A 14 -17.82 11.56 4.97
CA SER A 14 -17.55 10.23 4.42
C SER A 14 -16.05 9.93 4.38
N VAL A 15 -15.68 8.65 4.46
CA VAL A 15 -14.28 8.20 4.45
C VAL A 15 -14.03 7.29 3.26
N VAL A 16 -13.07 7.66 2.42
CA VAL A 16 -12.58 6.84 1.31
C VAL A 16 -11.21 6.29 1.68
N ARG A 17 -11.00 5.00 1.44
CA ARG A 17 -9.70 4.34 1.62
C ARG A 17 -9.02 4.14 0.28
N TYR A 18 -7.72 4.35 0.24
CA TYR A 18 -6.89 4.11 -0.94
C TYR A 18 -5.85 3.05 -0.63
N VAL A 19 -5.44 2.31 -1.65
CA VAL A 19 -4.42 1.28 -1.58
C VAL A 19 -3.23 1.73 -2.41
N GLN A 20 -2.04 1.61 -1.85
CA GLN A 20 -0.77 1.94 -2.49
C GLN A 20 0.15 0.73 -2.39
N LEU A 21 0.97 0.48 -3.41
CA LEU A 21 2.13 -0.37 -3.28
C LEU A 21 3.29 0.48 -2.76
N ALA A 22 3.92 0.03 -1.68
CA ALA A 22 5.04 0.73 -1.07
C ALA A 22 6.22 -0.23 -0.84
N ASN A 23 7.43 0.30 -0.77
CA ASN A 23 8.62 -0.38 -0.28
C ASN A 23 9.21 0.44 0.88
N ASN A 24 9.99 -0.22 1.72
CA ASN A 24 10.78 0.46 2.73
C ASN A 24 12.19 0.64 2.17
N ARG A 25 12.71 1.86 2.23
CA ARG A 25 14.10 2.21 1.86
C ARG A 25 14.82 2.67 3.12
N ARG A 26 16.07 2.26 3.30
CA ARG A 26 16.95 2.84 4.32
C ARG A 26 17.65 4.05 3.73
N MET A 27 17.42 5.21 4.31
CA MET A 27 18.09 6.47 3.97
C MET A 27 18.56 7.09 5.28
N ASP A 28 19.86 7.40 5.36
CA ASP A 28 20.50 7.99 6.54
C ASP A 28 20.23 7.23 7.85
N GLY A 29 20.31 5.91 7.80
CA GLY A 29 20.08 5.02 8.94
C GLY A 29 18.60 4.82 9.30
N GLN A 30 17.69 5.66 8.79
CA GLN A 30 16.25 5.61 9.04
C GLN A 30 15.51 4.80 7.97
N THR A 31 14.44 4.11 8.38
CA THR A 31 13.55 3.40 7.46
C THR A 31 12.45 4.36 6.99
N GLN A 32 12.39 4.62 5.69
CA GLN A 32 11.38 5.48 5.08
C GLN A 32 10.50 4.68 4.13
N ALA A 33 9.20 4.94 4.17
CA ALA A 33 8.24 4.35 3.25
C ALA A 33 8.25 5.13 1.93
N GLU A 34 8.59 4.46 0.84
CA GLU A 34 8.51 4.99 -0.52
C GLU A 34 7.26 4.39 -1.20
N VAL A 35 6.40 5.27 -1.73
CA VAL A 35 5.20 4.85 -2.47
C VAL A 35 5.59 4.64 -3.93
N LEU A 36 5.46 3.40 -4.40
CA LEU A 36 5.80 3.01 -5.77
C LEU A 36 4.66 3.30 -6.74
N VAL A 37 3.43 2.96 -6.36
CA VAL A 37 2.23 3.23 -7.17
C VAL A 37 0.99 3.37 -6.30
N ASN A 38 0.07 4.25 -6.71
CA ASN A 38 -1.27 4.34 -6.14
C ASN A 38 -2.23 3.47 -6.95
N LEU A 39 -2.77 2.42 -6.34
CA LEU A 39 -3.64 1.44 -7.00
C LEU A 39 -5.10 1.91 -7.05
N GLY A 40 -5.45 2.98 -6.31
CA GLY A 40 -6.78 3.56 -6.31
C GLY A 40 -7.60 3.22 -5.06
N ARG A 41 -8.92 3.30 -5.17
CA ARG A 41 -9.82 3.16 -4.02
C ARG A 41 -9.98 1.70 -3.61
N GLN A 42 -9.93 1.46 -2.30
CA GLN A 42 -10.01 0.12 -1.71
C GLN A 42 -11.29 -0.63 -2.09
N ASP A 43 -12.42 0.08 -2.26
CA ASP A 43 -13.73 -0.49 -2.59
C ASP A 43 -13.87 -0.90 -4.07
N ARG A 44 -12.87 -0.61 -4.91
CA ARG A 44 -12.84 -0.96 -6.34
C ARG A 44 -11.75 -1.98 -6.68
N LEU A 45 -11.12 -2.58 -5.67
CA LEU A 45 -9.96 -3.44 -5.83
C LEU A 45 -10.21 -4.81 -5.20
N ASP A 46 -9.73 -5.86 -5.86
CA ASP A 46 -9.57 -7.17 -5.25
C ASP A 46 -8.30 -7.15 -4.37
N LEU A 47 -8.50 -6.90 -3.07
CA LEU A 47 -7.41 -6.84 -2.11
C LEU A 47 -6.69 -8.17 -1.91
N ASP A 48 -7.38 -9.29 -2.11
CA ASP A 48 -6.80 -10.60 -1.86
C ASP A 48 -5.92 -11.02 -3.04
N ALA A 49 -6.33 -10.70 -4.27
CA ALA A 49 -5.46 -10.81 -5.44
C ALA A 49 -4.21 -9.93 -5.30
N LEU A 50 -4.36 -8.67 -4.88
CA LEU A 50 -3.22 -7.77 -4.66
C LEU A 50 -2.27 -8.29 -3.57
N ARG A 51 -2.80 -8.87 -2.49
CA ARG A 51 -1.97 -9.49 -1.44
C ARG A 51 -1.17 -10.67 -1.98
N ARG A 52 -1.81 -11.57 -2.75
CA ARG A 52 -1.14 -12.70 -3.41
C ARG A 52 -0.04 -12.23 -4.35
N LEU A 53 -0.31 -11.20 -5.15
CA LEU A 53 0.67 -10.61 -6.06
C LEU A 53 1.90 -10.09 -5.29
N VAL A 54 1.68 -9.28 -4.25
CA VAL A 54 2.79 -8.77 -3.43
C VAL A 54 3.59 -9.92 -2.82
N ALA A 55 2.92 -10.94 -2.26
CA ALA A 55 3.57 -12.12 -1.69
C ALA A 55 4.37 -12.93 -2.73
N SER A 56 3.96 -12.94 -4.00
CA SER A 56 4.71 -13.61 -5.08
C SER A 56 5.99 -12.88 -5.52
N ILE A 57 6.09 -11.57 -5.24
CA ILE A 57 7.22 -10.72 -5.64
C ILE A 57 8.21 -10.53 -4.48
N GLU A 58 7.73 -10.59 -3.24
CA GLU A 58 8.62 -10.56 -2.08
C GLU A 58 9.38 -11.90 -1.94
N PRO A 59 10.72 -11.87 -1.81
CA PRO A 59 11.45 -13.07 -1.41
C PRO A 59 10.96 -13.49 -0.03
N LEU A 60 10.60 -14.76 0.13
CA LEU A 60 10.29 -15.35 1.43
C LEU A 60 11.42 -15.03 2.42
N PRO A 61 11.10 -14.70 3.69
CA PRO A 61 12.13 -14.53 4.70
C PRO A 61 12.98 -15.79 4.75
N ARG A 62 14.30 -15.63 4.53
CA ARG A 62 15.30 -16.67 4.74
C ARG A 62 15.61 -16.80 6.22
#